data_AF-A0A826JB80-F1
#
_entry.id   AF-A0A826JB80-F1
#
_cell.length_a   1.000
_cell.length_b   1.000
_cell.length_c   1.000
_cell.angle_alpha   90.00
_cell.angle_beta   90.00
_cell.angle_gamma   90.00
#
_symmetry.space_group_name_H-M   'P 1'
#
loop_
_entity.id
_entity.type
_entity.pdbx_description
1 polymer ?
#
loop_
_entity_poly.entity_id
_entity_poly.type
_entity_poly.pdbx_seq_one_letter_code
_entity_poly.pdbx_strand_id
1 'polypeptide(L)' 'MSKVFICAAIPDEQAIKEDSAVAVATAIEAGDERRARAKFHWQFLEQFPAAQDCAYKFIVCEDKPG' A
#
# COMPACT_ATOMS: atom_id res chain seq x y z
N MET A 1 -16.66 -2.75 -14.29
CA MET A 1 -15.89 -4.01 -14.06
C MET A 1 -14.94 -3.77 -12.92
N SER A 2 -14.77 -4.77 -12.03
CA SER A 2 -13.68 -4.79 -11.06
C SER A 2 -12.37 -5.02 -11.81
N LYS A 3 -11.32 -4.26 -11.47
CA LYS A 3 -9.94 -4.47 -11.93
C LYS A 3 -9.09 -4.83 -10.72
N VAL A 4 -8.00 -5.55 -10.95
CA VAL A 4 -7.01 -5.84 -9.92
C VAL A 4 -5.94 -4.76 -9.97
N PHE A 5 -5.52 -4.28 -8.80
CA PHE A 5 -4.41 -3.35 -8.63
C PHE A 5 -3.41 -3.94 -7.66
N ILE A 6 -2.13 -3.93 -8.04
CA ILE A 6 -1.04 -4.24 -7.12
C ILE A 6 -0.69 -2.95 -6.37
N CYS A 7 -0.84 -2.99 -5.06
CA CYS A 7 -0.56 -1.87 -4.18
C CYS A 7 0.62 -2.20 -3.27
N ALA A 8 1.54 -1.26 -3.07
CA ALA A 8 2.68 -1.44 -2.19
C ALA A 8 2.90 -0.24 -1.27
N ALA A 9 3.23 -0.52 -0.01
CA ALA A 9 3.67 0.45 0.99
C ALA A 9 5.16 0.20 1.22
N ILE A 10 5.99 1.18 0.86
CA ILE A 10 7.44 1.07 0.92
C ILE A 10 7.95 2.08 1.96
N PRO A 11 8.53 1.63 3.07
CA PRO A 11 9.12 2.54 4.06
C PRO A 11 10.40 3.17 3.52
N ASP A 12 10.76 4.35 4.03
CA ASP A 12 12.08 4.92 3.78
C ASP A 12 13.17 4.28 4.65
N GLU A 13 14.43 4.65 4.40
CA GLU A 13 15.57 4.08 5.14
C GLU A 13 15.52 4.38 6.64
N GLN A 14 14.93 5.49 7.05
CA GLN A 14 14.85 5.88 8.45
C GLN A 14 13.84 5.00 9.18
N ALA A 15 12.63 4.85 8.63
CA ALA A 15 11.59 3.98 9.17
C ALA A 15 12.08 2.51 9.24
N ILE A 16 12.87 2.05 8.26
CA ILE A 16 13.47 0.70 8.32
C ILE A 16 14.46 0.58 9.49
N LYS A 17 15.31 1.59 9.73
CA LYS A 17 16.36 1.54 10.76
C LYS A 17 15.82 1.75 12.18
N GLU A 18 14.92 2.69 12.36
CA GLU A 18 14.45 3.14 13.68
C GLU A 18 13.22 2.35 14.13
N ASP A 19 12.27 2.13 13.21
CA ASP A 19 10.98 1.50 13.54
C ASP A 19 10.91 0.03 13.09
N SER A 20 12.00 -0.51 12.52
CA SER A 20 12.02 -1.84 11.89
C SER A 20 10.89 -2.01 10.86
N ALA A 21 10.52 -0.92 10.18
CA ALA A 21 9.44 -0.89 9.23
C ALA A 21 9.71 -1.81 8.04
N VAL A 22 8.67 -2.54 7.59
CA VAL A 22 8.77 -3.48 6.48
C VAL A 22 7.97 -3.02 5.28
N ALA A 23 8.46 -3.34 4.08
CA ALA A 23 7.70 -3.14 2.85
C ALA A 23 6.57 -4.18 2.75
N VAL A 24 5.39 -3.73 2.29
CA VAL A 24 4.19 -4.57 2.17
C VAL A 24 3.63 -4.40 0.77
N ALA A 25 3.21 -5.49 0.13
CA ALA A 25 2.50 -5.47 -1.15
C ALA A 25 1.25 -6.36 -1.07
N THR A 26 0.16 -5.92 -1.72
CA THR A 26 -1.10 -6.67 -1.78
C THR A 26 -1.87 -6.38 -3.07
N ALA A 27 -2.75 -7.30 -3.46
CA ALA A 27 -3.67 -7.12 -4.56
C ALA A 27 -5.00 -6.54 -4.05
N ILE A 28 -5.49 -5.48 -4.70
CA ILE A 28 -6.74 -4.81 -4.36
C ILE A 28 -7.67 -4.82 -5.56
N GLU A 29 -8.86 -5.36 -5.37
CA GLU A 29 -9.94 -5.21 -6.33
C GLU A 29 -10.65 -3.86 -6.19
N ALA A 30 -10.68 -3.09 -7.27
CA ALA A 30 -11.33 -1.78 -7.31
C ALA A 30 -11.79 -1.41 -8.72
N GLY A 31 -12.68 -0.41 -8.80
CA GLY A 31 -13.15 0.11 -10.11
C GLY A 31 -12.15 1.03 -10.81
N ASP A 32 -11.23 1.65 -10.06
CA ASP A 32 -10.23 2.59 -10.54
C ASP A 32 -9.06 2.70 -9.53
N GLU A 33 -7.95 3.32 -9.94
CA GLU A 33 -6.74 3.46 -9.11
C GLU A 33 -7.02 4.26 -7.83
N ARG A 34 -7.85 5.31 -7.90
CA ARG A 34 -8.16 6.16 -6.73
C ARG A 34 -8.85 5.35 -5.64
N ARG A 35 -9.79 4.49 -6.01
CA ARG A 35 -10.49 3.57 -5.11
C ARG A 35 -9.55 2.49 -4.59
N ALA A 36 -8.65 1.94 -5.43
CA ALA A 36 -7.65 0.98 -4.99
C ALA A 36 -6.72 1.59 -3.93
N ARG A 37 -6.21 2.80 -4.18
CA ARG A 37 -5.35 3.55 -3.25
C ARG A 37 -6.04 3.80 -1.91
N ALA A 38 -7.27 4.27 -1.93
CA ALA A 38 -8.03 4.54 -0.70
C ALA A 38 -8.27 3.25 0.11
N LYS A 39 -8.69 2.16 -0.54
CA LYS A 39 -8.85 0.85 0.11
C LYS A 39 -7.54 0.33 0.70
N PHE A 40 -6.47 0.38 -0.09
CA PHE A 40 -5.15 -0.10 0.35
C PHE A 40 -4.65 0.67 1.57
N HIS A 41 -4.72 2.01 1.52
CA HIS A 41 -4.25 2.85 2.62
C HIS A 41 -4.99 2.53 3.92
N TRP A 42 -6.32 2.40 3.86
CA TRP A 42 -7.12 2.03 5.03
C TRP A 42 -6.75 0.64 5.57
N GLN A 43 -6.73 -0.38 4.71
CA GLN A 43 -6.39 -1.74 5.11
C GLN A 43 -4.96 -1.86 5.66
N PHE A 44 -4.02 -1.10 5.09
CA PHE A 44 -2.64 -1.06 5.56
C PHE A 44 -2.55 -0.48 6.97
N LEU A 45 -3.21 0.64 7.25
CA LEU A 45 -3.19 1.25 8.58
C LEU A 45 -3.94 0.41 9.63
N GLU A 46 -4.97 -0.34 9.24
CA GLU A 46 -5.64 -1.28 10.15
C GLU A 46 -4.69 -2.44 10.56
N GLN A 47 -3.88 -2.93 9.63
CA GLN A 47 -2.92 -4.00 9.88
C GLN A 47 -1.64 -3.52 10.57
N PHE A 48 -1.23 -2.29 10.28
CA PHE A 48 -0.01 -1.66 10.79
C PHE A 48 -0.33 -0.28 11.41
N PRO A 49 -0.99 -0.22 12.57
CA PRO A 49 -1.37 1.06 13.18
C PRO A 49 -0.19 1.99 13.46
N ALA A 50 0.98 1.43 13.81
CA ALA A 50 2.21 2.19 14.03
C ALA A 50 2.74 2.89 12.77
N ALA A 51 2.33 2.45 11.58
CA ALA A 51 2.74 3.05 10.32
C ALA A 51 2.06 4.42 10.06
N GLN A 52 1.15 4.88 10.92
CA GLN A 52 0.62 6.25 10.86
C GLN A 52 1.71 7.29 11.14
N ASP A 53 2.68 6.95 12.00
CA ASP A 53 3.77 7.84 12.41
C ASP A 53 5.04 7.64 11.57
N CYS A 54 5.10 6.58 10.75
CA CYS A 54 6.25 6.25 9.91
C CYS A 54 6.09 6.77 8.47
N ALA A 55 7.21 7.14 7.84
CA ALA A 55 7.23 7.56 6.45
C ALA A 55 7.13 6.36 5.49
N TYR A 56 5.96 6.20 4.84
CA TYR A 56 5.71 5.21 3.80
C TYR A 56 5.33 5.84 2.46
N LYS A 57 5.93 5.36 1.38
CA LYS A 57 5.51 5.65 0.00
C LYS A 57 4.51 4.60 -0.48
N PHE A 58 3.33 5.07 -0.90
CA PHE A 58 2.29 4.21 -1.46
C PHE A 58 2.33 4.20 -3.00
N ILE A 59 2.51 3.01 -3.57
CA ILE A 59 2.48 2.75 -5.01
C ILE A 59 1.21 1.95 -5.33
N VAL A 60 0.54 2.30 -6.43
CA VAL A 60 -0.63 1.57 -6.94
C VAL A 60 -0.47 1.42 -8.43
N CYS A 61 -0.54 0.18 -8.92
CA CYS A 61 -0.42 -0.16 -10.33
C CYS A 61 -1.60 -1.04 -10.74
N GLU A 62 -2.29 -0.70 -11.82
CA GLU A 62 -3.29 -1.59 -12.41
C GLU A 62 -2.60 -2.85 -12.93
N ASP A 63 -3.07 -4.03 -12.49
CA ASP A 63 -2.64 -5.30 -13.04
C ASP A 63 -3.30 -5.47 -14.42
N LYS A 64 -2.51 -5.29 -15.47
CA LYS A 64 -2.97 -5.47 -16.84
C LYS A 64 -2.55 -6.86 -17.32
N PRO A 65 -3.48 -7.66 -17.88
CA PRO A 65 -3.10 -8.88 -18.56
C PRO A 65 -2.14 -8.52 -19.70
N GLY A 66 -0.99 -9.22 -19.76
CA GLY A 66 0.00 -9.09 -20.83
C GLY A 66 -0.47 -9.66 -22.16
#